data_AF-A0A1M5EM43-F1
#
_entry.id   AF-A0A1M5EM43-F1
#
_cell.length_a   1.000
_cell.length_b   1.000
_cell.length_c   1.000
_cell.angle_alpha   90.00
_cell.angle_beta   90.00
_cell.angle_gamma   90.00
#
_symmetry.space_group_name_H-M   'P 1'
#
loop_
_entity.id
_entity.type
_entity.pdbx_description
1 polymer ?
#
loop_
_entity_poly.entity_id
_entity_poly.type
_entity_poly.pdbx_seq_one_letter_code
_entity_poly.pdbx_strand_id
1 'polypeptide(L)'
;MKKLIFISIIVANSFSYAHSQVGINALNAQQGTLHIDGGADNNASGLPSASQAANDVFINANGLIALGHITPVKRLDISSKETGVTQPQTAIQIEDGNELEYKVLVSDVNGLGTWRFPGEMETVEGILPKVGISNTIENSLKTYFNINITLSVGTWVIFTNLVGETTATGNNYNNACWLNFIFCDSQTTASVSTDNITGRYTADYFYENTPTLFNGIHIIQNQSSGDKTYYLFANTSEAHNLPTATTFIKNFGSSDYPQNRVIALRIEQ
;
A
#
# COMPACT_ATOMS: atom_id res chain seq x y z
N MET A 1 8.51 64.38 48.51
CA MET A 1 9.10 63.04 48.31
C MET A 1 8.10 61.90 48.49
N LYS A 2 7.41 61.75 49.62
CA LYS A 2 6.43 60.64 49.84
C LYS A 2 5.28 60.57 48.79
N LYS A 3 4.75 61.71 48.34
CA LYS A 3 3.69 61.77 47.30
C LYS A 3 4.16 61.34 45.90
N LEU A 4 5.44 61.57 45.56
CA LEU A 4 6.03 61.19 44.27
C LEU A 4 6.30 59.68 44.19
N ILE A 5 6.71 59.06 45.31
CA ILE A 5 6.88 57.60 45.41
C ILE A 5 5.54 56.88 45.23
N PHE A 6 4.47 57.42 45.82
CA PHE A 6 3.12 56.82 45.73
C PHE A 6 2.58 56.83 44.30
N ILE A 7 2.78 57.93 43.57
CA ILE A 7 2.39 58.03 42.14
C ILE A 7 3.21 57.08 41.27
N SER A 8 4.52 56.94 41.53
CA SER A 8 5.39 56.02 40.78
C SER A 8 4.98 54.55 40.96
N ILE A 9 4.49 54.17 42.14
CA ILE A 9 3.99 52.81 42.42
C ILE A 9 2.67 52.56 41.69
N ILE A 10 1.76 53.54 41.67
CA ILE A 10 0.48 53.43 40.94
C ILE A 10 0.72 53.29 39.44
N VAL A 11 1.57 54.13 38.86
CA VAL A 11 1.90 54.08 37.42
C VAL A 11 2.60 52.77 37.07
N ALA A 12 3.57 52.31 37.87
CA ALA A 12 4.26 51.04 37.63
C ALA A 12 3.32 49.82 37.68
N ASN A 13 2.31 49.80 38.56
CA ASN A 13 1.33 48.71 38.63
C ASN A 13 0.27 48.77 37.52
N SER A 14 0.03 49.94 36.93
CA SER A 14 -0.98 50.13 35.88
C SER A 14 -0.56 49.56 34.52
N PHE A 15 0.75 49.36 34.30
CA PHE A 15 1.30 48.87 33.03
C PHE A 15 1.62 47.36 33.02
N SER A 16 1.46 46.65 34.15
CA SER A 16 2.01 45.28 34.28
C SER A 16 1.11 44.14 33.79
N TYR A 17 -0.10 44.38 33.27
CA TYR A 17 -1.05 43.29 32.95
C TYR A 17 -1.86 43.47 31.66
N ALA A 18 -1.39 44.27 30.69
CA ALA A 18 -2.02 44.30 29.37
C ALA A 18 -1.63 43.04 28.58
N HIS A 19 -2.32 41.91 28.85
CA HIS A 19 -2.27 40.76 27.96
C HIS A 19 -3.04 41.11 26.69
N SER A 20 -2.32 41.32 25.58
CA SER A 20 -2.93 41.47 24.25
C SER A 20 -3.41 40.10 23.76
N GLN A 21 -4.53 39.63 24.28
CA GLN A 21 -5.31 38.56 23.66
C GLN A 21 -6.12 39.19 22.52
N VAL A 22 -6.12 38.55 21.35
CA VAL A 22 -6.90 39.02 20.20
C VAL A 22 -8.14 38.15 20.10
N GLY A 23 -9.31 38.79 20.24
CA GLY A 23 -10.60 38.20 19.97
C GLY A 23 -11.25 38.89 18.77
N ILE A 24 -11.82 38.13 17.84
CA ILE A 24 -12.73 38.67 16.81
C ILE A 24 -14.11 38.14 17.15
N ASN A 25 -15.07 39.05 17.35
CA ASN A 25 -16.45 38.76 17.80
C ASN A 25 -16.58 37.99 19.13
N ALA A 26 -15.47 37.64 19.78
CA ALA A 26 -15.45 37.02 21.09
C ALA A 26 -15.43 38.08 22.20
N LEU A 27 -16.54 38.21 22.94
CA LEU A 27 -16.64 39.13 24.09
C LEU A 27 -15.76 38.69 25.27
N ASN A 28 -15.35 37.43 25.29
CA ASN A 28 -14.59 36.76 26.34
C ASN A 28 -13.25 36.17 25.83
N ALA A 29 -12.45 36.96 25.10
CA ALA A 29 -11.13 36.58 24.52
C ALA A 29 -10.05 36.06 25.50
N GLN A 30 -10.42 35.76 26.75
CA GLN A 30 -9.57 35.26 27.83
C GLN A 30 -9.03 33.85 27.61
N GLN A 31 -9.34 33.21 26.48
CA GLN A 31 -8.98 31.84 26.21
C GLN A 31 -8.05 31.80 25.01
N GLY A 32 -6.82 31.34 25.23
CA GLY A 32 -5.81 31.19 24.18
C GLY A 32 -5.11 32.48 23.77
N THR A 33 -4.36 32.39 22.66
CA THR A 33 -3.63 33.48 22.04
C THR A 33 -4.50 34.23 21.03
N LEU A 34 -5.34 33.50 20.28
CA LEU A 34 -6.30 34.03 19.32
C LEU A 34 -7.59 33.21 19.38
N HIS A 35 -8.72 33.90 19.44
CA HIS A 35 -10.04 33.28 19.42
C HIS A 35 -10.97 34.06 18.48
N ILE A 36 -11.43 33.41 17.42
CA ILE A 36 -12.34 33.97 16.44
C ILE A 36 -13.69 33.28 16.62
N ASP A 37 -14.70 34.07 16.92
CA ASP A 37 -16.09 33.63 17.08
C ASP A 37 -16.88 33.97 15.82
N GLY A 38 -17.23 32.95 15.04
CA GLY A 38 -17.98 33.15 13.81
C GLY A 38 -19.42 33.61 14.06
N GLY A 39 -20.05 33.10 15.12
CA GLY A 39 -21.45 33.34 15.46
C GLY A 39 -21.70 34.61 16.26
N ALA A 40 -20.66 35.21 16.84
CA ALA A 40 -20.75 36.26 17.86
C ALA A 40 -21.69 35.88 19.01
N ASP A 41 -21.77 34.59 19.33
CA ASP A 41 -22.75 34.01 20.25
C ASP A 41 -22.12 33.45 21.52
N ASN A 42 -20.79 33.57 21.69
CA ASN A 42 -20.11 33.20 22.92
C ASN A 42 -20.61 33.99 24.14
N ASN A 43 -20.60 33.32 25.30
CA ASN A 43 -20.96 33.92 26.58
C ASN A 43 -20.04 35.10 26.91
N ALA A 44 -20.61 36.19 27.45
CA ALA A 44 -19.84 37.37 27.83
C ALA A 44 -18.76 37.12 28.90
N SER A 45 -18.82 35.99 29.61
CA SER A 45 -17.84 35.54 30.60
C SER A 45 -17.85 34.03 30.77
N GLY A 46 -16.70 33.43 31.05
CA GLY A 46 -16.53 31.98 31.20
C GLY A 46 -16.16 31.29 29.89
N LEU A 47 -16.08 29.95 29.90
CA LEU A 47 -15.81 29.14 28.70
C LEU A 47 -17.05 29.08 27.80
N PRO A 48 -16.90 29.16 26.47
CA PRO A 48 -17.93 28.77 25.51
C PRO A 48 -18.52 27.39 25.83
N SER A 49 -19.83 27.25 25.63
CA SER A 49 -20.47 25.95 25.54
C SER A 49 -20.05 25.23 24.25
N ALA A 50 -20.24 23.90 24.19
CA ALA A 50 -19.89 23.12 23.01
C ALA A 50 -20.63 23.55 21.73
N SER A 51 -21.86 24.08 21.86
CA SER A 51 -22.62 24.59 20.71
C SER A 51 -22.10 25.93 20.21
N GLN A 52 -21.66 26.81 21.11
CA GLN A 52 -21.07 28.09 20.72
C GLN A 52 -19.70 27.86 20.07
N ALA A 53 -18.86 27.03 20.71
CA ALA A 53 -17.53 26.71 20.20
C ALA A 53 -17.54 26.00 18.84
N ALA A 54 -18.66 25.42 18.39
CA ALA A 54 -18.78 24.73 17.12
C ALA A 54 -18.54 25.64 15.90
N ASN A 55 -18.72 26.96 16.06
CA ASN A 55 -18.50 27.95 15.00
C ASN A 55 -17.19 28.75 15.20
N ASP A 56 -16.33 28.34 16.15
CA ASP A 56 -15.13 29.07 16.55
C ASP A 56 -13.84 28.53 15.87
N VAL A 57 -12.87 29.44 15.73
CA VAL A 57 -11.46 29.12 15.49
C VAL A 57 -10.64 29.55 16.70
N PHE A 58 -9.85 28.63 17.25
CA PHE A 58 -9.13 28.83 18.49
C PHE A 58 -7.66 28.47 18.36
N ILE A 59 -6.77 29.31 18.87
CA ILE A 59 -5.33 29.04 18.96
C ILE A 59 -4.90 29.20 20.41
N ASN A 60 -4.33 28.13 21.00
CA ASN A 60 -3.86 28.18 22.38
C ASN A 60 -2.45 28.77 22.52
N ALA A 61 -2.00 28.95 23.76
CA ALA A 61 -0.66 29.48 24.08
C ALA A 61 0.51 28.62 23.58
N ASN A 62 0.26 27.36 23.20
CA ASN A 62 1.24 26.45 22.60
C ASN A 62 1.21 26.47 21.06
N GLY A 63 0.36 27.31 20.45
CA GLY A 63 0.19 27.39 19.00
C GLY A 63 -0.59 26.23 18.37
N LEU A 64 -1.34 25.45 19.18
CA LEU A 64 -2.25 24.44 18.65
C LEU A 64 -3.53 25.10 18.14
N ILE A 65 -3.97 24.71 16.96
CA ILE A 65 -5.17 25.25 16.29
C ILE A 65 -6.33 24.26 16.50
N ALA A 66 -7.47 24.79 16.96
CA ALA A 66 -8.74 24.08 17.02
C ALA A 66 -9.79 24.75 16.12
N LEU A 67 -10.57 23.95 15.42
CA LEU A 67 -11.76 24.36 14.66
C LEU A 67 -12.97 23.65 15.26
N GLY A 68 -13.96 24.41 15.74
CA GLY A 68 -15.19 23.85 16.32
C GLY A 68 -15.06 23.39 17.79
N HIS A 69 -13.97 23.73 18.49
CA HIS A 69 -13.79 23.55 19.93
C HIS A 69 -12.61 24.38 20.47
N ILE A 70 -12.37 24.38 21.79
CA ILE A 70 -11.35 25.22 22.46
C ILE A 70 -10.24 24.44 23.19
N THR A 71 -10.20 23.11 23.05
CA THR A 71 -9.25 22.24 23.77
C THR A 71 -8.45 21.35 22.81
N PRO A 72 -7.61 21.93 21.92
CA PRO A 72 -6.82 21.14 20.97
C PRO A 72 -5.82 20.23 21.66
N VAL A 73 -5.72 18.98 21.19
CA VAL A 73 -4.70 18.00 21.61
C VAL A 73 -3.68 17.67 20.51
N LYS A 74 -3.92 18.16 19.29
CA LYS A 74 -3.02 18.05 18.12
C LYS A 74 -2.73 19.44 17.55
N ARG A 75 -1.72 19.55 16.67
CA ARG A 75 -1.34 20.84 16.04
C ARG A 75 -2.48 21.48 15.26
N LEU A 76 -3.26 20.65 14.57
CA LEU A 76 -4.54 20.98 13.96
C LEU A 76 -5.55 19.96 14.48
N ASP A 77 -6.55 20.44 15.19
CA ASP A 77 -7.63 19.65 15.79
C ASP A 77 -8.96 20.19 15.26
N ILE A 78 -9.78 19.32 14.66
CA ILE A 78 -10.99 19.73 13.95
C ILE A 78 -12.14 18.89 14.49
N SER A 79 -13.15 19.56 15.03
CA SER A 79 -14.37 18.94 15.54
C SER A 79 -15.57 19.46 14.77
N SER A 80 -16.19 18.59 13.99
CA SER A 80 -17.52 18.79 13.40
C SER A 80 -18.64 18.26 14.30
N LYS A 81 -18.37 18.03 15.58
CA LYS A 81 -19.37 17.53 16.53
C LYS A 81 -20.20 18.70 17.02
N GLU A 82 -21.45 18.76 16.58
CA GLU A 82 -22.42 19.74 17.06
C GLU A 82 -23.38 19.10 18.07
N THR A 83 -23.69 19.83 19.15
CA THR A 83 -24.61 19.35 20.19
C THR A 83 -26.02 19.23 19.61
N GLY A 84 -26.60 18.03 19.67
CA GLY A 84 -27.94 17.76 19.12
C GLY A 84 -27.95 17.26 17.68
N VAL A 85 -26.80 17.19 17.00
CA VAL A 85 -26.66 16.54 15.70
C VAL A 85 -26.27 15.08 15.91
N THR A 86 -27.12 14.16 15.46
CA THR A 86 -26.92 12.71 15.66
C THR A 86 -26.14 12.05 14.54
N GLN A 87 -26.00 12.70 13.39
CA GLN A 87 -25.26 12.16 12.25
C GLN A 87 -23.82 12.69 12.22
N PRO A 88 -22.83 11.85 11.88
CA PRO A 88 -21.46 12.32 11.67
C PRO A 88 -21.43 13.39 10.59
N GLN A 89 -20.83 14.54 10.90
CA GLN A 89 -20.56 15.59 9.93
C GLN A 89 -19.12 15.48 9.43
N THR A 90 -18.91 15.70 8.14
CA THR A 90 -17.57 15.73 7.55
C THR A 90 -16.82 16.97 8.03
N ALA A 91 -15.68 16.78 8.68
CA ALA A 91 -14.88 17.86 9.22
C ALA A 91 -13.90 18.48 8.20
N ILE A 92 -13.50 17.70 7.18
CA ILE A 92 -12.43 18.07 6.26
C ILE A 92 -12.90 17.84 4.82
N GLN A 93 -12.74 18.86 3.98
CA GLN A 93 -12.85 18.80 2.53
C GLN A 93 -11.57 19.38 1.93
N ILE A 94 -10.97 18.68 0.96
CA ILE A 94 -9.76 19.10 0.26
C ILE A 94 -10.04 18.98 -1.24
N GLU A 95 -10.20 20.13 -1.90
CA GLU A 95 -10.40 20.24 -3.35
C GLU A 95 -9.10 20.74 -3.97
N ASP A 96 -8.29 19.82 -4.49
CA ASP A 96 -6.99 20.12 -5.11
C ASP A 96 -7.01 19.87 -6.64
N GLY A 97 -8.16 19.46 -7.18
CA GLY A 97 -8.37 19.07 -8.57
C GLY A 97 -8.08 17.59 -8.86
N ASN A 98 -7.58 16.84 -7.88
CA ASN A 98 -7.35 15.39 -7.99
C ASN A 98 -8.45 14.56 -7.33
N GLU A 99 -9.39 15.18 -6.60
CA GLU A 99 -10.54 14.50 -6.00
C GLU A 99 -11.42 13.84 -7.07
N LEU A 100 -11.78 12.56 -6.86
CA LEU A 100 -12.70 11.80 -7.70
C LEU A 100 -13.45 10.77 -6.85
N GLU A 101 -14.55 10.23 -7.38
CA GLU A 101 -15.29 9.14 -6.75
C GLU A 101 -14.35 7.95 -6.44
N TYR A 102 -14.49 7.36 -5.25
CA TYR A 102 -13.69 6.25 -4.72
C TYR A 102 -12.21 6.52 -4.41
N LYS A 103 -11.71 7.75 -4.58
CA LYS A 103 -10.34 8.08 -4.14
C LYS A 103 -10.25 8.27 -2.62
N VAL A 104 -9.09 7.94 -2.09
CA VAL A 104 -8.71 8.16 -0.69
C VAL A 104 -7.50 9.10 -0.63
N LEU A 105 -7.40 9.91 0.42
CA LEU A 105 -6.24 10.74 0.66
C LEU A 105 -5.09 9.85 1.14
N VAL A 106 -4.02 9.77 0.36
CA VAL A 106 -2.80 9.03 0.71
C VAL A 106 -1.64 10.00 0.88
N SER A 107 -0.61 9.57 1.62
CA SER A 107 0.60 10.35 1.86
C SER A 107 1.82 9.66 1.26
N ASP A 108 2.75 10.43 0.69
CA ASP A 108 4.04 9.93 0.21
C ASP A 108 5.12 9.95 1.33
N VAL A 109 6.35 9.57 0.97
CA VAL A 109 7.52 9.54 1.89
C VAL A 109 7.88 10.90 2.48
N ASN A 110 7.48 12.00 1.83
CA ASN A 110 7.72 13.36 2.29
C ASN A 110 6.54 13.93 3.11
N GLY A 111 5.47 13.15 3.30
CA GLY A 111 4.26 13.60 3.97
C GLY A 111 3.31 14.40 3.07
N LEU A 112 3.51 14.44 1.75
CA LEU A 112 2.61 15.14 0.83
C LEU A 112 1.34 14.31 0.63
N GLY A 113 0.18 14.93 0.87
CA GLY A 113 -1.13 14.33 0.66
C GLY A 113 -1.58 14.46 -0.80
N THR A 114 -2.16 13.40 -1.38
CA THR A 114 -2.81 13.45 -2.69
C THR A 114 -3.94 12.43 -2.80
N TRP A 115 -4.95 12.69 -3.62
CA TRP A 115 -6.06 11.77 -3.87
C TRP A 115 -5.67 10.66 -4.85
N ARG A 116 -5.68 9.40 -4.40
CA ARG A 116 -5.40 8.21 -5.22
C ARG A 116 -6.43 7.12 -5.00
N PHE A 117 -6.50 6.15 -5.90
CA PHE A 117 -7.37 5.00 -5.66
C PHE A 117 -6.82 4.14 -4.51
N PRO A 118 -7.69 3.61 -3.64
CA PRO A 118 -7.27 2.70 -2.59
C PRO A 118 -6.65 1.44 -3.22
N GLY A 119 -5.52 0.99 -2.68
CA GLY A 119 -4.89 -0.25 -3.12
C GLY A 119 -4.13 -0.17 -4.45
N GLU A 120 -3.65 1.02 -4.86
CA GLU A 120 -2.65 1.15 -5.92
C GLU A 120 -1.33 0.49 -5.48
N MET A 121 -1.30 -0.83 -5.54
CA MET A 121 -0.11 -1.66 -5.38
C MET A 121 0.60 -1.71 -6.72
N GLU A 122 1.90 -1.39 -6.72
CA GLU A 122 2.73 -1.56 -7.90
C GLU A 122 2.58 -3.01 -8.38
N THR A 123 2.12 -3.16 -9.62
CA THR A 123 1.79 -4.45 -10.24
C THR A 123 2.66 -4.61 -11.46
N VAL A 124 3.35 -5.75 -11.56
CA VAL A 124 4.19 -6.08 -12.71
C VAL A 124 3.69 -7.38 -13.34
N GLU A 125 3.53 -7.38 -14.66
CA GLU A 125 3.22 -8.59 -15.41
C GLU A 125 4.51 -9.24 -15.93
N GLY A 126 4.62 -10.55 -15.79
CA GLY A 126 5.72 -11.33 -16.36
C GLY A 126 5.56 -11.50 -17.87
N ILE A 127 6.69 -11.64 -18.56
CA ILE A 127 6.73 -11.88 -19.99
C ILE A 127 6.61 -13.37 -20.24
N LEU A 128 5.57 -13.77 -20.97
CA LEU A 128 5.36 -15.15 -21.43
C LEU A 128 5.67 -15.26 -22.93
N PRO A 129 6.29 -16.36 -23.39
CA PRO A 129 6.56 -16.56 -24.81
C PRO A 129 5.28 -16.90 -25.58
N LYS A 130 5.21 -16.55 -26.87
CA LYS A 130 4.12 -17.01 -27.75
C LYS A 130 4.14 -18.53 -27.90
N VAL A 131 5.31 -19.09 -28.18
CA VAL A 131 5.55 -20.53 -28.24
C VAL A 131 6.29 -20.93 -26.97
N GLY A 132 5.64 -21.74 -26.13
CA GLY A 132 6.19 -22.29 -24.91
C GLY A 132 7.19 -23.41 -25.16
N ILE A 133 7.64 -24.05 -24.09
CA ILE A 133 8.62 -25.13 -24.20
C ILE A 133 7.93 -26.46 -24.50
N SER A 134 8.45 -27.17 -25.50
CA SER A 134 8.14 -28.58 -25.71
C SER A 134 9.42 -29.41 -25.58
N ASN A 135 9.56 -30.11 -24.46
CA ASN A 135 10.77 -30.86 -24.11
C ASN A 135 10.46 -32.29 -23.73
N THR A 136 11.44 -33.18 -23.90
CA THR A 136 11.37 -34.55 -23.43
C THR A 136 11.13 -34.56 -21.93
N ILE A 137 10.26 -35.44 -21.46
CA ILE A 137 10.05 -35.64 -20.03
C ILE A 137 11.19 -36.49 -19.50
N GLU A 138 12.13 -35.84 -18.83
CA GLU A 138 13.32 -36.47 -18.24
C GLU A 138 13.28 -36.36 -16.72
N ASN A 139 14.02 -37.24 -16.04
CA ASN A 139 14.23 -37.06 -14.61
C ASN A 139 15.21 -35.89 -14.39
N SER A 140 14.86 -34.98 -13.49
CA SER A 140 15.67 -33.78 -13.16
C SER A 140 15.81 -32.74 -14.28
N LEU A 141 14.74 -32.45 -15.04
CA LEU A 141 14.74 -31.39 -16.06
C LEU A 141 15.15 -30.02 -15.48
N LYS A 142 16.09 -29.35 -16.16
CA LYS A 142 16.63 -28.02 -15.82
C LYS A 142 16.53 -27.08 -17.02
N THR A 143 15.32 -26.68 -17.39
CA THR A 143 15.06 -25.86 -18.58
C THR A 143 14.45 -24.52 -18.24
N TYR A 144 14.96 -23.46 -18.87
CA TYR A 144 14.34 -22.14 -18.85
C TYR A 144 13.05 -22.14 -19.69
N PHE A 145 11.93 -21.68 -19.12
CA PHE A 145 10.65 -21.69 -19.82
C PHE A 145 10.44 -20.52 -20.79
N ASN A 146 11.45 -19.68 -21.01
CA ASN A 146 11.31 -18.39 -21.69
C ASN A 146 10.33 -17.43 -20.99
N ILE A 147 10.03 -17.66 -19.71
CA ILE A 147 9.20 -16.80 -18.87
C ILE A 147 10.09 -16.04 -17.91
N ASN A 148 9.95 -14.72 -17.86
CA ASN A 148 10.71 -13.87 -16.93
C ASN A 148 9.87 -12.71 -16.41
N ILE A 149 10.30 -12.11 -15.30
CA ILE A 149 9.67 -10.93 -14.72
C ILE A 149 10.75 -9.99 -14.18
N THR A 150 10.61 -8.69 -14.46
CA THR A 150 11.56 -7.65 -14.01
C THR A 150 10.92 -6.84 -12.89
N LEU A 151 11.54 -6.84 -11.72
CA LEU A 151 10.99 -6.22 -10.51
C LEU A 151 11.90 -5.09 -10.05
N SER A 152 11.32 -3.95 -9.67
CA SER A 152 12.05 -2.86 -9.03
C SER A 152 12.49 -3.24 -7.61
N VAL A 153 13.36 -2.42 -7.01
CA VAL A 153 13.89 -2.66 -5.66
C VAL A 153 12.74 -2.74 -4.65
N GLY A 154 12.72 -3.80 -3.84
CA GLY A 154 11.68 -4.03 -2.83
C GLY A 154 11.21 -5.47 -2.75
N THR A 155 10.18 -5.70 -1.93
CA THR A 155 9.60 -7.02 -1.67
C THR A 155 8.33 -7.24 -2.49
N TRP A 156 8.28 -8.36 -3.20
CA TRP A 156 7.24 -8.69 -4.17
C TRP A 156 6.66 -10.08 -3.90
N VAL A 157 5.34 -10.18 -4.01
CA VAL A 157 4.62 -11.46 -4.09
C VAL A 157 4.32 -11.74 -5.55
N ILE A 158 4.86 -12.85 -6.06
CA ILE A 158 4.67 -13.30 -7.43
C ILE A 158 3.68 -14.46 -7.45
N PHE A 159 2.59 -14.28 -8.17
CA PHE A 159 1.60 -15.30 -8.47
C PHE A 159 1.92 -15.93 -9.82
N THR A 160 1.96 -17.26 -9.87
CA THR A 160 2.13 -18.03 -11.10
C THR A 160 0.93 -18.93 -11.32
N ASN A 161 0.32 -18.84 -12.49
CA ASN A 161 -0.68 -19.77 -13.00
C ASN A 161 -0.14 -20.31 -14.32
N LEU A 162 0.19 -21.59 -14.41
CA LEU A 162 0.75 -22.18 -15.62
C LEU A 162 0.09 -23.52 -15.93
N VAL A 163 -0.25 -23.74 -17.19
CA VAL A 163 -0.84 -24.98 -17.68
C VAL A 163 0.29 -25.92 -18.10
N GLY A 164 0.31 -27.11 -17.50
CA GLY A 164 1.11 -28.23 -17.94
C GLY A 164 0.26 -29.29 -18.61
N GLU A 165 0.75 -29.79 -19.75
CA GLU A 165 0.10 -30.84 -20.53
C GLU A 165 1.22 -31.72 -21.14
N THR A 166 0.91 -32.97 -21.43
CA THR A 166 1.80 -33.85 -22.21
C THR A 166 1.37 -33.91 -23.67
N THR A 167 2.24 -34.33 -24.58
CA THR A 167 1.87 -34.69 -25.96
C THR A 167 1.30 -36.11 -26.09
N ALA A 168 1.21 -36.87 -24.99
CA ALA A 168 0.70 -38.23 -25.02
C ALA A 168 -0.81 -38.24 -25.28
N THR A 169 -1.28 -39.27 -25.97
CA THR A 169 -2.65 -39.36 -26.52
C THR A 169 -3.49 -40.47 -25.86
N GLY A 170 -2.95 -41.23 -24.90
CA GLY A 170 -3.72 -42.18 -24.10
C GLY A 170 -4.57 -41.49 -23.04
N ASN A 171 -5.21 -42.26 -22.14
CA ASN A 171 -6.02 -41.73 -21.03
C ASN A 171 -5.72 -42.48 -19.72
N ASN A 172 -4.45 -42.84 -19.48
CA ASN A 172 -4.07 -43.58 -18.28
C ASN A 172 -3.56 -42.62 -17.20
N TYR A 173 -4.34 -42.41 -16.14
CA TYR A 173 -3.94 -41.58 -15.00
C TYR A 173 -2.78 -42.13 -14.17
N ASN A 174 -2.33 -43.37 -14.42
CA ASN A 174 -1.07 -43.87 -13.85
C ASN A 174 0.16 -43.35 -14.58
N ASN A 175 -0.02 -42.76 -15.77
CA ASN A 175 1.02 -42.15 -16.57
C ASN A 175 1.03 -40.64 -16.28
N ALA A 176 2.00 -40.19 -15.51
CA ALA A 176 2.08 -38.81 -15.03
C ALA A 176 3.51 -38.28 -15.06
N CYS A 177 3.65 -36.97 -15.13
CA CYS A 177 4.89 -36.27 -14.89
C CYS A 177 4.70 -35.36 -13.69
N TRP A 178 5.55 -35.52 -12.68
CA TRP A 178 5.71 -34.50 -11.67
C TRP A 178 6.68 -33.44 -12.18
N LEU A 179 6.35 -32.17 -12.03
CA LEU A 179 7.24 -31.06 -12.36
C LEU A 179 7.22 -30.06 -11.22
N ASN A 180 8.38 -29.49 -10.90
CA ASN A 180 8.42 -28.25 -10.16
C ASN A 180 9.26 -27.19 -10.85
N PHE A 181 8.96 -25.94 -10.53
CA PHE A 181 9.68 -24.80 -11.06
C PHE A 181 10.05 -23.78 -9.99
N ILE A 182 11.06 -22.98 -10.33
CA ILE A 182 11.68 -21.97 -9.48
C ILE A 182 11.96 -20.71 -10.29
N PHE A 183 12.05 -19.57 -9.60
CA PHE A 183 12.67 -18.38 -10.15
C PHE A 183 14.18 -18.40 -9.91
N CYS A 184 14.94 -18.03 -10.93
CA CYS A 184 16.41 -18.00 -10.98
C CYS A 184 16.93 -16.58 -11.24
N ASP A 185 18.16 -16.31 -10.83
CA ASP A 185 18.87 -15.04 -11.09
C ASP A 185 19.55 -15.00 -12.49
N SER A 186 19.56 -16.13 -13.21
CA SER A 186 20.26 -16.28 -14.49
C SER A 186 19.37 -16.97 -15.52
N GLN A 187 19.46 -16.52 -16.77
CA GLN A 187 18.78 -17.13 -17.91
C GLN A 187 19.40 -18.48 -18.34
N THR A 188 20.61 -18.80 -17.88
CA THR A 188 21.33 -20.01 -18.33
C THR A 188 21.51 -21.06 -17.26
N THR A 189 21.35 -20.70 -15.98
CA THR A 189 21.62 -21.59 -14.85
C THR A 189 20.38 -21.77 -13.99
N ALA A 190 19.94 -23.02 -13.86
CA ALA A 190 18.78 -23.39 -13.06
C ALA A 190 19.16 -23.51 -11.56
N SER A 191 19.09 -22.40 -10.85
CA SER A 191 19.33 -22.31 -9.40
C SER A 191 18.37 -21.32 -8.77
N VAL A 192 17.84 -21.65 -7.58
CA VAL A 192 16.91 -20.79 -6.87
C VAL A 192 17.54 -19.41 -6.68
N SER A 193 16.78 -18.37 -6.99
CA SER A 193 17.22 -17.00 -6.78
C SER A 193 17.67 -16.78 -5.34
N THR A 194 18.80 -16.11 -5.20
CA THR A 194 19.36 -15.66 -3.91
C THR A 194 18.45 -14.69 -3.17
N ASP A 195 17.51 -14.06 -3.89
CA ASP A 195 16.53 -13.11 -3.36
C ASP A 195 15.20 -13.79 -2.97
N ASN A 196 15.09 -15.12 -3.06
CA ASN A 196 13.91 -15.85 -2.62
C ASN A 196 13.77 -15.81 -1.08
N ILE A 197 12.65 -15.29 -0.60
CA ILE A 197 12.28 -15.32 0.83
C ILE A 197 11.54 -16.62 1.16
N THR A 198 10.45 -16.90 0.44
CA THR A 198 9.62 -18.11 0.65
C THR A 198 8.87 -18.49 -0.63
N GLY A 199 8.16 -19.62 -0.60
CA GLY A 199 7.44 -20.14 -1.76
C GLY A 199 8.40 -20.56 -2.87
N ARG A 200 9.53 -21.17 -2.52
CA ARG A 200 10.62 -21.47 -3.46
C ARG A 200 10.18 -22.29 -4.68
N TYR A 201 9.27 -23.25 -4.48
CA TYR A 201 8.84 -24.20 -5.49
C TYR A 201 7.34 -24.08 -5.72
N THR A 202 6.96 -24.17 -6.98
CA THR A 202 5.60 -24.52 -7.38
C THR A 202 5.67 -25.86 -8.10
N ALA A 203 4.85 -26.81 -7.68
CA ALA A 203 4.91 -28.17 -8.15
C ALA A 203 3.51 -28.74 -8.35
N ASP A 204 3.36 -29.58 -9.37
CA ASP A 204 2.15 -30.36 -9.58
C ASP A 204 2.45 -31.57 -10.46
N TYR A 205 1.50 -32.50 -10.50
CA TYR A 205 1.44 -33.58 -11.47
C TYR A 205 0.59 -33.14 -12.66
N PHE A 206 1.03 -33.48 -13.86
CA PHE A 206 0.17 -33.47 -15.04
C PHE A 206 0.20 -34.85 -15.69
N TYR A 207 -0.97 -35.28 -16.13
CA TYR A 207 -1.22 -36.65 -16.53
C TYR A 207 -1.19 -36.77 -18.05
N GLU A 208 -1.09 -38.01 -18.51
CA GLU A 208 -1.30 -38.34 -19.91
C GLU A 208 -2.63 -37.72 -20.42
N ASN A 209 -2.53 -36.92 -21.48
CA ASN A 209 -3.66 -36.26 -22.16
C ASN A 209 -4.60 -35.42 -21.26
N THR A 210 -4.15 -34.98 -20.08
CA THR A 210 -4.96 -34.15 -19.17
C THR A 210 -4.18 -32.90 -18.76
N PRO A 211 -4.59 -31.70 -19.21
CA PRO A 211 -4.00 -30.44 -18.74
C PRO A 211 -4.17 -30.26 -17.24
N THR A 212 -3.17 -29.71 -16.55
CA THR A 212 -3.22 -29.38 -15.12
C THR A 212 -2.71 -27.96 -14.89
N LEU A 213 -3.27 -27.29 -13.88
CA LEU A 213 -2.96 -25.90 -13.55
C LEU A 213 -2.02 -25.82 -12.34
N PHE A 214 -0.78 -25.42 -12.60
CA PHE A 214 0.22 -25.12 -11.60
C PHE A 214 -0.06 -23.73 -11.00
N ASN A 215 -0.41 -23.72 -9.71
CA ASN A 215 -0.68 -22.50 -8.95
C ASN A 215 0.41 -22.28 -7.91
N GLY A 216 1.06 -21.12 -7.98
CA GLY A 216 2.22 -20.80 -7.17
C GLY A 216 2.15 -19.40 -6.58
N ILE A 217 2.70 -19.26 -5.37
CA ILE A 217 2.95 -17.98 -4.71
C ILE A 217 4.41 -17.98 -4.29
N HIS A 218 5.19 -17.05 -4.81
CA HIS A 218 6.60 -16.87 -4.50
C HIS A 218 6.80 -15.49 -3.86
N ILE A 219 7.64 -15.39 -2.84
CA ILE A 219 8.04 -14.09 -2.29
C ILE A 219 9.52 -13.87 -2.58
N ILE A 220 9.82 -12.78 -3.29
CA ILE A 220 11.18 -12.39 -3.68
C ILE A 220 11.41 -10.94 -3.26
N GLN A 221 12.61 -10.67 -2.74
CA GLN A 221 13.04 -9.32 -2.40
C GLN A 221 14.21 -8.92 -3.27
N ASN A 222 13.98 -8.02 -4.23
CA ASN A 222 15.07 -7.46 -5.02
C ASN A 222 15.92 -6.55 -4.13
N GLN A 223 17.09 -7.04 -3.72
CA GLN A 223 18.06 -6.33 -2.88
C GLN A 223 19.13 -5.57 -3.70
N SER A 224 19.04 -5.59 -5.03
CA SER A 224 19.99 -4.87 -5.89
C SER A 224 19.73 -3.35 -5.88
N SER A 225 20.62 -2.58 -6.49
CA SER A 225 20.50 -1.11 -6.56
C SER A 225 19.55 -0.61 -7.66
N GLY A 226 18.83 -1.51 -8.35
CA GLY A 226 17.94 -1.18 -9.45
C GLY A 226 17.04 -2.35 -9.83
N ASP A 227 16.43 -2.27 -11.01
CA ASP A 227 15.55 -3.33 -11.51
C ASP A 227 16.33 -4.61 -11.78
N LYS A 228 15.73 -5.75 -11.41
CA LYS A 228 16.32 -7.08 -11.58
C LYS A 228 15.33 -8.02 -12.25
N THR A 229 15.80 -8.77 -13.25
CA THR A 229 15.01 -9.78 -13.96
C THR A 229 15.21 -11.16 -13.33
N TYR A 230 14.10 -11.85 -13.07
CA TYR A 230 14.05 -13.21 -12.60
C TYR A 230 13.49 -14.13 -13.67
N TYR A 231 14.09 -15.31 -13.81
CA TYR A 231 13.83 -16.25 -14.90
C TYR A 231 13.17 -17.52 -14.36
N LEU A 232 12.07 -17.97 -14.95
CA LEU A 232 11.35 -19.15 -14.50
C LEU A 232 11.91 -20.43 -15.15
N PHE A 233 12.32 -21.39 -14.33
CA PHE A 233 12.92 -22.63 -14.76
C PHE A 233 12.18 -23.85 -14.22
N ALA A 234 12.11 -24.92 -15.03
CA ALA A 234 12.00 -26.26 -14.49
C ALA A 234 13.18 -26.49 -13.53
N ASN A 235 12.88 -26.88 -12.30
CA ASN A 235 13.90 -27.23 -11.33
C ASN A 235 14.09 -28.74 -11.23
N THR A 236 13.03 -29.53 -11.31
CA THR A 236 13.16 -30.97 -11.49
C THR A 236 11.84 -31.50 -11.99
N SER A 237 11.92 -32.63 -12.67
CA SER A 237 10.76 -33.42 -13.07
C SER A 237 11.01 -34.89 -12.78
N GLU A 238 9.93 -35.65 -12.68
CA GLU A 238 9.95 -37.09 -12.50
C GLU A 238 8.87 -37.73 -13.38
N ALA A 239 9.29 -38.66 -14.23
CA ALA A 239 8.37 -39.42 -15.07
C ALA A 239 7.84 -40.63 -14.29
N HIS A 240 6.52 -40.77 -14.21
CA HIS A 240 5.84 -41.91 -13.61
C HIS A 240 5.09 -42.68 -14.68
N ASN A 241 5.58 -43.88 -15.03
CA ASN A 241 5.02 -44.78 -16.05
C ASN A 241 4.82 -44.17 -17.46
N LEU A 242 5.33 -42.97 -17.72
CA LEU A 242 5.27 -42.35 -19.04
C LEU A 242 6.27 -43.01 -19.99
N PRO A 243 5.88 -43.30 -21.26
CA PRO A 243 6.83 -43.64 -22.30
C PRO A 243 7.75 -42.44 -22.59
N THR A 244 8.94 -42.43 -22.01
CA THR A 244 9.84 -41.27 -22.00
C THR A 244 10.44 -40.95 -23.38
N ALA A 245 10.44 -41.91 -24.32
CA ALA A 245 11.01 -41.71 -25.66
C ALA A 245 10.06 -41.01 -26.66
N THR A 246 8.77 -40.89 -26.36
CA THR A 246 7.76 -40.34 -27.29
C THR A 246 6.84 -39.30 -26.67
N THR A 247 7.03 -38.98 -25.39
CA THR A 247 6.17 -38.05 -24.66
C THR A 247 6.95 -36.80 -24.27
N PHE A 248 6.41 -35.65 -24.66
CA PHE A 248 6.98 -34.35 -24.36
C PHE A 248 6.05 -33.58 -23.43
N ILE A 249 6.62 -32.68 -22.64
CA ILE A 249 5.89 -31.53 -22.14
C ILE A 249 5.39 -30.77 -23.37
N LYS A 250 4.13 -30.34 -23.37
CA LYS A 250 3.51 -29.66 -24.50
C LYS A 250 3.40 -28.17 -24.21
N ASN A 251 4.17 -27.37 -24.96
CA ASN A 251 4.01 -25.93 -25.05
C ASN A 251 3.91 -25.18 -23.70
N PHE A 252 4.64 -25.64 -22.68
CA PHE A 252 4.55 -25.12 -21.31
C PHE A 252 4.90 -23.63 -21.26
N GLY A 253 4.06 -22.85 -20.58
CA GLY A 253 4.27 -21.42 -20.42
C GLY A 253 3.89 -20.54 -21.62
N SER A 254 3.36 -21.12 -22.69
CA SER A 254 2.88 -20.34 -23.86
C SER A 254 1.76 -19.37 -23.50
N SER A 255 1.78 -18.18 -24.08
CA SER A 255 0.68 -17.21 -24.00
C SER A 255 -0.56 -17.57 -24.82
N ASP A 256 -0.54 -18.69 -25.57
CA ASP A 256 -1.73 -19.24 -26.24
C ASP A 256 -2.70 -19.89 -25.25
N TYR A 257 -2.23 -20.32 -24.08
CA TYR A 257 -3.09 -20.77 -23.00
C TYR A 257 -3.56 -19.54 -22.20
N PRO A 258 -4.84 -19.13 -22.28
CA PRO A 258 -5.33 -17.92 -21.63
C PRO A 258 -5.28 -17.97 -20.10
N GLN A 259 -5.11 -19.16 -19.52
CA GLN A 259 -4.91 -19.38 -18.09
C GLN A 259 -3.48 -19.03 -17.63
N ASN A 260 -2.51 -19.02 -18.55
CA ASN A 260 -1.12 -18.78 -18.20
C ASN A 260 -0.90 -17.32 -17.81
N ARG A 261 -0.31 -17.11 -16.63
CA ARG A 261 -0.10 -15.78 -16.06
C ARG A 261 1.00 -15.79 -15.03
N VAL A 262 1.85 -14.77 -15.06
CA VAL A 262 2.78 -14.43 -13.99
C VAL A 262 2.54 -12.97 -13.63
N ILE A 263 2.14 -12.68 -12.40
CA ILE A 263 1.91 -11.31 -11.92
C ILE A 263 2.62 -11.15 -10.59
N ALA A 264 3.28 -10.02 -10.39
CA ALA A 264 3.83 -9.62 -9.11
C ALA A 264 3.10 -8.41 -8.54
N LEU A 265 2.92 -8.44 -7.22
CA LEU A 265 2.38 -7.35 -6.43
C LEU A 265 3.43 -6.92 -5.39
N ARG A 266 3.72 -5.62 -5.31
CA ARG A 266 4.61 -5.09 -4.29
C ARG A 266 3.91 -5.11 -2.93
N ILE A 267 4.59 -5.64 -1.91
CA ILE A 267 4.01 -5.81 -0.56
C ILE A 267 4.70 -4.99 0.54
N GLU A 268 5.79 -4.29 0.22
CA GLU A 268 6.44 -3.36 1.14
C GLU A 268 6.76 -2.04 0.41
N GLN A 269 6.43 -0.92 1.05
CA GLN A 269 6.96 0.42 0.76
C GLN A 269 8.08 0.74 1.74
#